data_AF-A0A2M8BB81-F1
#
_entry.id   AF-A0A2M8BB81-F1
#
_cell.length_a   1.000
_cell.length_b   1.000
_cell.length_c   1.000
_cell.angle_alpha   90.00
_cell.angle_beta   90.00
_cell.angle_gamma   90.00
#
_symmetry.space_group_name_H-M   'P 1'
#
loop_
_entity.id
_entity.type
_entity.pdbx_description
1 polymer ?
#
loop_
_entity_poly.entity_id
_entity_poly.type
_entity_poly.pdbx_seq_one_letter_code
_entity_poly.pdbx_strand_id
1 'polypeptide(L)' 'MSFSFRKVAVLGAGVMGGGIAAHLANAGVPCLLLDIVPPSAAAGEDTSSRAFRNKFASSGRDLL' A
#
# COMPACT_ATOMS: atom_id res chain seq x y z
N MET A 1 14.86 5.28 26.15
CA MET A 1 13.72 6.03 25.58
C MET A 1 12.86 5.06 24.78
N SER A 2 11.57 4.96 25.06
CA SER A 2 10.63 4.18 24.25
C SER A 2 9.94 5.12 23.28
N PHE A 3 10.25 5.01 21.99
CA PHE A 3 9.50 5.69 20.94
C PHE A 3 8.31 4.80 20.54
N SER A 4 7.11 5.20 20.95
CA SER A 4 5.88 4.51 20.55
C SER A 4 5.32 5.17 19.28
N PHE A 5 5.21 4.38 18.22
CA PHE A 5 4.57 4.78 16.97
C PHE A 5 3.13 4.26 16.93
N ARG A 6 2.19 5.14 16.61
CA ARG A 6 0.74 4.81 16.56
C ARG A 6 0.30 4.23 15.23
N LYS A 7 1.02 4.58 14.15
CA LYS A 7 0.69 4.21 12.77
C LYS A 7 1.94 4.36 11.90
N VAL A 8 2.12 3.46 10.95
CA VAL A 8 3.25 3.46 10.01
C VAL A 8 2.75 3.64 8.58
N ALA A 9 3.53 4.29 7.72
CA ALA A 9 3.29 4.31 6.28
C ALA A 9 4.45 3.62 5.56
N VAL A 10 4.14 2.68 4.68
CA VAL A 10 5.08 2.00 3.80
C VAL A 10 4.85 2.54 2.38
N LEU A 11 5.91 3.08 1.78
CA LEU A 11 5.88 3.63 0.43
C LEU A 11 6.48 2.61 -0.54
N GLY A 12 5.69 2.21 -1.52
CA GLY A 12 5.96 1.10 -2.43
C GLY A 12 5.23 -0.16 -1.98
N ALA A 13 4.41 -0.72 -2.88
CA ALA A 13 3.58 -1.90 -2.67
C ALA A 13 4.06 -3.11 -3.51
N GLY A 14 5.31 -3.07 -3.97
CA GLY A 14 6.00 -4.27 -4.46
C GLY A 14 6.22 -5.31 -3.36
N VAL A 15 6.83 -6.44 -3.73
CA VAL A 15 7.04 -7.61 -2.84
C VAL A 15 7.61 -7.24 -1.47
N MET A 16 8.66 -6.42 -1.43
CA MET A 16 9.27 -6.01 -0.15
C MET A 16 8.34 -5.13 0.69
N GLY A 17 7.68 -4.15 0.07
CA GLY A 17 6.81 -3.21 0.77
C GLY A 17 5.55 -3.87 1.33
N GLY A 18 4.94 -4.77 0.56
CA GLY A 18 3.88 -5.65 1.04
C GLY A 18 4.34 -6.48 2.24
N GLY A 19 5.50 -7.15 2.16
CA GLY A 19 6.05 -7.95 3.26
C GLY A 19 6.29 -7.14 4.54
N ILE A 20 6.84 -5.93 4.44
CA ILE A 20 7.02 -5.03 5.59
C ILE A 20 5.66 -4.65 6.19
N ALA A 21 4.69 -4.29 5.35
CA ALA A 21 3.33 -3.97 5.80
C ALA A 21 2.65 -5.17 6.49
N ALA A 22 2.84 -6.39 6.00
CA ALA A 22 2.37 -7.62 6.64
C ALA A 22 2.99 -7.83 8.02
N HIS A 23 4.31 -7.66 8.17
CA HIS A 23 4.95 -7.80 9.48
C HIS A 23 4.42 -6.77 10.49
N LEU A 24 4.20 -5.53 10.06
CA LEU A 24 3.60 -4.49 10.90
C LEU A 24 2.16 -4.86 11.28
N ALA A 25 1.35 -5.31 10.33
CA ALA A 25 -0.02 -5.76 10.58
C ALA A 25 -0.08 -6.95 11.55
N ASN A 26 0.81 -7.94 11.38
CA ASN A 26 0.94 -9.11 12.26
C ASN A 26 1.36 -8.71 13.69
N ALA A 27 2.16 -7.67 13.83
CA ALA A 27 2.52 -7.09 15.14
C ALA A 27 1.41 -6.22 15.75
N GLY A 28 0.23 -6.12 15.12
CA GLY A 28 -0.87 -5.28 15.57
C GLY A 28 -0.63 -3.78 15.36
N VAL A 29 0.34 -3.41 14.54
CA VAL A 29 0.68 -2.01 14.25
C VAL A 29 -0.10 -1.57 13.01
N PRO A 30 -1.01 -0.58 13.12
CA PRO A 30 -1.72 -0.07 11.96
C PRO A 30 -0.75 0.50 10.92
N CYS A 31 -0.88 0.06 9.67
CA CYS A 31 -0.05 0.56 8.57
C CYS A 31 -0.87 1.04 7.37
N LEU A 32 -0.33 2.01 6.64
CA LEU A 32 -0.78 2.40 5.31
C LEU A 32 0.22 1.86 4.30
N LEU A 33 -0.26 1.12 3.31
CA LEU A 33 0.52 0.74 2.14
C LEU A 33 0.14 1.69 1.00
N LEU A 34 1.10 2.50 0.55
CA LEU A 34 0.88 3.49 -0.50
C LEU A 34 1.83 3.21 -1.66
N ASP A 35 1.37 3.45 -2.87
CA ASP A 35 2.19 3.36 -4.07
C ASP A 35 1.86 4.51 -5.02
N ILE A 36 2.68 4.66 -6.06
CA ILE A 36 2.44 5.61 -7.13
C ILE A 36 1.16 5.26 -7.89
N VAL A 37 0.50 6.28 -8.43
CA VAL A 37 -0.62 6.10 -9.36
C VAL A 37 -0.09 5.44 -10.63
N PRO A 38 -0.84 4.50 -11.24
CA PRO A 38 -0.44 3.93 -12.52
C PRO A 38 -0.16 5.02 -13.57
N PRO A 39 0.96 4.94 -14.31
CA PRO A 39 1.37 6.01 -15.24
C PRO A 39 0.47 6.12 -16.47
N SER A 40 -0.30 5.06 -16.77
CA SER A 40 -1.27 5.03 -17.85
C SER A 40 -2.52 4.24 -17.44
N ALA A 41 -3.64 4.60 -18.06
CA ALA A 41 -4.90 3.88 -17.93
C ALA A 41 -5.07 2.88 -19.08
N ALA A 42 -5.62 1.71 -18.76
CA ALA A 42 -6.11 0.80 -19.79
C ALA A 42 -7.43 1.33 -20.41
N ALA A 43 -7.81 0.80 -21.56
CA ALA A 43 -9.05 1.20 -22.23
C ALA A 43 -10.27 0.96 -21.30
N GLY A 44 -11.04 2.02 -21.04
CA GLY A 44 -12.21 1.97 -20.17
C GLY A 44 -11.93 2.23 -18.68
N GLU A 45 -10.69 2.47 -18.27
CA GLU A 45 -10.39 2.89 -16.89
C GLU A 45 -10.55 4.41 -16.70
N ASP A 46 -11.19 4.79 -15.60
CA ASP A 46 -11.29 6.19 -15.16
C ASP A 46 -10.11 6.54 -14.24
N THR A 47 -9.27 7.47 -14.70
CA THR A 47 -8.06 7.91 -13.99
C THR A 47 -8.34 8.68 -12.70
N SER A 48 -9.55 9.26 -12.56
CA SER A 48 -9.95 9.97 -11.35
C SER A 48 -10.42 9.02 -10.25
N SER A 49 -10.81 7.80 -10.63
CA SER A 49 -11.38 6.81 -9.72
C SER A 49 -10.38 6.38 -8.63
N ARG A 50 -10.90 6.12 -7.42
CA ARG A 50 -10.07 5.58 -6.33
C ARG A 50 -9.50 4.21 -6.68
N ALA A 51 -10.29 3.39 -7.39
CA ALA A 51 -9.87 2.05 -7.81
C ALA A 51 -8.63 2.12 -8.71
N PHE A 52 -8.62 3.01 -9.70
CA PHE A 52 -7.45 3.24 -10.55
C PHE A 52 -6.24 3.72 -9.75
N ARG A 53 -6.43 4.77 -8.92
CA ARG A 53 -5.32 5.35 -8.14
C ARG A 53 -4.70 4.38 -7.14
N ASN A 54 -5.49 3.46 -6.60
CA ASN A 54 -5.03 2.49 -5.62
C ASN A 54 -4.49 1.19 -6.23
N LYS A 55 -4.54 1.02 -7.56
CA LYS A 55 -4.28 -0.28 -8.23
C LYS A 55 -2.96 -0.94 -7.83
N PHE A 56 -1.86 -0.20 -7.75
CA PHE A 56 -0.57 -0.74 -7.31
C PHE A 56 -0.52 -0.98 -5.80
N ALA A 57 -1.10 -0.10 -5.00
CA ALA A 57 -1.19 -0.28 -3.55
C ALA A 57 -2.03 -1.52 -3.18
N SER A 58 -3.13 -1.78 -3.89
CA SER A 58 -3.97 -2.96 -3.66
C SER A 58 -3.24 -4.25 -4.02
N SER A 59 -2.45 -4.29 -5.10
CA SER A 59 -1.72 -5.51 -5.45
C SER A 59 -0.76 -5.97 -4.35
N GLY A 60 -0.06 -5.04 -3.68
CA GLY A 60 0.82 -5.39 -2.57
C GLY A 60 0.09 -5.86 -1.31
N ARG A 61 -1.17 -5.44 -1.13
CA ARG A 61 -2.04 -5.89 -0.04
C ARG A 61 -2.64 -7.27 -0.33
N ASP A 62 -3.05 -7.53 -1.57
CA ASP A 62 -3.72 -8.77 -1.96
C ASP A 62 -2.77 -9.99 -1.99
N LEU A 63 -1.45 -9.73 -1.92
CA LEU A 63 -0.41 -10.75 -1.79
C LEU A 63 -0.17 -11.22 -0.34
N LEU A 64 -0.85 -10.62 0.64
CA LEU A 64 -0.71 -10.88 2.07
C LEU A 64 -1.88 -11.68 2.61
#